data_AF-W6K4P9-F1
#
_entry.id   AF-W6K4P9-F1
#
_cell.length_a   1.000
_cell.length_b   1.000
_cell.length_c   1.000
_cell.angle_alpha   90.00
_cell.angle_beta   90.00
_cell.angle_gamma   90.00
#
_symmetry.space_group_name_H-M   'P 1'
#
loop_
_entity.id
_entity.type
_entity.pdbx_description
1 polymer ?
#
loop_
_entity_poly.entity_id
_entity_poly.type
_entity_poly.pdbx_seq_one_letter_code
_entity_poly.pdbx_strand_id
1 'polypeptide(L)'
;MPGTLIQVDQAWTEPLLLTGLTWWAVLMTRGRTWWAIVPLALACASKQHLALVLPLLVAWRPFGPARAIATGALTGALIAPWFLTAPADFFRDTVTLLTNFPPIRFANTWYLYFQHYHGITPPFWVPGLIVFGTLALAILLIYRRRPPLGELLRWSALMLLVANLVNKQAFYNQYWLVGALVALSLIADQADDRAEDRLSRSPNAADPTATAAPPTDRDALAPSRPPRR
;
A
#
# COMPACT_ATOMS: atom_id res chain seq x y z
N MET A 1 1.38 -24.77 -18.15
CA MET A 1 0.79 -25.00 -16.82
C MET A 1 -0.71 -24.73 -16.90
N PRO A 2 -1.58 -25.76 -16.98
CA PRO A 2 -3.02 -25.57 -17.16
C PRO A 2 -3.72 -24.94 -15.93
N GLY A 3 -3.16 -25.13 -14.73
CA GLY A 3 -3.76 -24.64 -13.48
C GLY A 3 -3.69 -23.11 -13.27
N THR A 4 -2.71 -22.40 -13.86
CA THR A 4 -2.55 -20.96 -13.67
C THR A 4 -3.62 -20.14 -14.39
N LEU A 5 -4.19 -20.64 -15.49
CA LEU A 5 -5.30 -19.98 -16.19
C LEU A 5 -6.61 -20.09 -15.38
N ILE A 6 -6.88 -21.25 -14.77
CA ILE A 6 -8.00 -21.43 -13.83
C ILE A 6 -7.84 -20.51 -12.61
N GLN A 7 -6.61 -20.27 -12.15
CA GLN A 7 -6.34 -19.41 -11.00
C GLN A 7 -6.64 -17.93 -11.26
N VAL A 8 -6.35 -17.43 -12.46
CA VAL A 8 -6.74 -16.06 -12.87
C VAL A 8 -8.26 -15.98 -13.00
N ASP A 9 -8.90 -17.02 -13.53
CA ASP A 9 -10.37 -17.12 -13.63
C ASP A 9 -11.08 -17.17 -12.26
N GLN A 10 -10.36 -17.52 -11.18
CA GLN A 10 -10.89 -17.57 -9.81
C GLN A 10 -10.54 -16.32 -8.97
N ALA A 11 -9.73 -15.41 -9.49
CA ALA A 11 -9.41 -14.14 -8.85
C ALA A 11 -10.48 -13.09 -9.20
N TRP A 12 -11.69 -13.25 -8.65
CA TRP A 12 -12.85 -12.46 -9.10
C TRP A 12 -12.78 -10.99 -8.68
N THR A 13 -12.17 -10.69 -7.54
CA THR A 13 -12.10 -9.33 -6.99
C THR A 13 -10.67 -8.84 -6.80
N GLU A 14 -9.72 -9.74 -6.63
CA GLU A 14 -8.33 -9.41 -6.31
C GLU A 14 -7.59 -8.58 -7.36
N PRO A 15 -7.79 -8.75 -8.69
CA PRO A 15 -7.21 -7.86 -9.68
C PRO A 15 -7.71 -6.41 -9.53
N LEU A 16 -8.98 -6.22 -9.16
CA LEU A 16 -9.55 -4.91 -8.85
C LEU A 16 -8.91 -4.32 -7.59
N LEU A 17 -8.72 -5.13 -6.53
CA LEU A 17 -8.02 -4.71 -5.31
C LEU A 17 -6.58 -4.30 -5.60
N LEU A 18 -5.83 -5.11 -6.35
CA LEU A 18 -4.47 -4.79 -6.76
C LEU A 18 -4.41 -3.50 -7.57
N THR A 19 -5.34 -3.32 -8.51
CA THR A 19 -5.44 -2.09 -9.30
C THR A 19 -5.66 -0.87 -8.40
N GLY A 20 -6.60 -0.97 -7.45
CA GLY A 20 -6.88 0.09 -6.48
C GLY A 20 -5.69 0.39 -5.55
N LEU A 21 -4.96 -0.63 -5.11
CA LEU A 21 -3.75 -0.46 -4.29
C LEU A 21 -2.59 0.14 -5.09
N THR A 22 -2.46 -0.22 -6.37
CA THR A 22 -1.42 0.30 -7.28
C THR A 22 -1.68 1.77 -7.61
N TRP A 23 -2.83 2.07 -8.23
CA TRP A 23 -3.74 3.13 -7.79
C TRP A 23 -3.24 4.17 -6.77
N TRP A 24 -3.56 3.81 -5.53
CA TRP A 24 -3.23 4.50 -4.29
C TRP A 24 -1.72 4.73 -4.14
N ALA A 25 -0.88 3.71 -4.35
CA ALA A 25 0.58 3.82 -4.23
C ALA A 25 1.18 4.84 -5.20
N VAL A 26 0.72 4.85 -6.45
CA VAL A 26 1.15 5.83 -7.47
C VAL A 26 0.71 7.25 -7.10
N LEU A 27 -0.49 7.43 -6.55
CA LEU A 27 -0.95 8.75 -6.10
C LEU A 27 -0.18 9.22 -4.87
N MET A 28 0.22 8.31 -3.98
CA MET A 28 1.08 8.61 -2.83
C MET A 28 2.47 9.07 -3.25
N THR A 29 3.12 8.37 -4.18
CA THR A 29 4.44 8.75 -4.71
C THR A 29 4.41 10.07 -5.48
N ARG A 30 3.26 10.43 -6.09
CA ARG A 30 3.06 11.71 -6.78
C ARG A 30 2.62 12.86 -5.85
N GLY A 31 2.55 12.65 -4.53
CA GLY A 31 2.08 13.66 -3.57
C GLY A 31 0.59 14.01 -3.68
N ARG A 32 -0.19 13.29 -4.49
CA ARG A 32 -1.64 13.52 -4.69
C ARG A 32 -2.46 12.75 -3.66
N THR A 33 -2.14 12.97 -2.40
CA THR A 33 -2.57 12.06 -1.33
C THR A 33 -4.07 12.07 -1.05
N TRP A 34 -4.77 13.15 -1.36
CA TRP A 34 -6.23 13.21 -1.24
C TRP A 34 -6.94 12.41 -2.35
N TRP A 35 -6.38 12.39 -3.55
CA TRP A 35 -6.90 11.55 -4.65
C TRP A 35 -6.69 10.07 -4.38
N ALA A 36 -5.66 9.70 -3.60
CA ALA A 36 -5.39 8.32 -3.22
C ALA A 36 -6.53 7.68 -2.40
N ILE A 37 -7.41 8.49 -1.80
CA ILE A 37 -8.59 8.01 -1.05
C ILE A 37 -9.55 7.22 -1.94
N VAL A 38 -9.78 7.67 -3.17
CA VAL A 38 -10.77 7.09 -4.08
C VAL A 38 -10.47 5.62 -4.43
N PRO A 39 -9.29 5.27 -5.00
CA PRO A 39 -9.02 3.89 -5.35
C PRO A 39 -8.91 2.98 -4.12
N LEU A 40 -8.46 3.52 -2.97
CA LEU A 40 -8.40 2.76 -1.72
C LEU A 40 -9.81 2.48 -1.15
N ALA A 41 -10.73 3.44 -1.22
CA ALA A 41 -12.11 3.27 -0.76
C ALA A 41 -12.87 2.27 -1.64
N LEU A 42 -12.67 2.31 -2.97
CA LEU A 42 -13.23 1.32 -3.90
C LEU A 42 -12.71 -0.09 -3.58
N ALA A 43 -11.42 -0.21 -3.28
CA ALA A 43 -10.83 -1.50 -2.89
C ALA A 43 -11.42 -2.01 -1.57
N CYS A 44 -11.55 -1.14 -0.55
CA CYS A 44 -12.18 -1.51 0.73
C CYS A 44 -13.66 -1.89 0.57
N ALA A 45 -14.41 -1.17 -0.26
CA ALA A 45 -15.81 -1.45 -0.54
C ALA A 45 -16.00 -2.79 -1.27
N SER A 46 -15.04 -3.15 -2.12
CA SER A 46 -15.05 -4.42 -2.86
C SER A 46 -14.76 -5.62 -1.95
N LYS A 47 -13.91 -5.45 -0.93
CA LYS A 47 -13.53 -6.55 -0.03
C LYS A 47 -13.15 -6.09 1.38
N GLN A 48 -13.96 -6.53 2.35
CA GLN A 48 -13.86 -6.11 3.74
C GLN A 48 -12.50 -6.40 4.42
N HIS A 49 -11.73 -7.41 4.00
CA HIS A 49 -10.45 -7.71 4.66
C HIS A 49 -9.40 -6.61 4.44
N LEU A 50 -9.54 -5.76 3.42
CA LEU A 50 -8.66 -4.60 3.25
C LEU A 50 -8.85 -3.55 4.32
N ALA A 51 -9.97 -3.59 5.07
CA ALA A 51 -10.16 -2.73 6.23
C ALA A 51 -9.04 -2.90 7.28
N LEU A 52 -8.38 -4.08 7.34
CA LEU A 52 -7.22 -4.32 8.21
C LEU A 52 -6.00 -3.47 7.85
N VAL A 53 -5.93 -2.92 6.64
CA VAL A 53 -4.85 -2.03 6.20
C VAL A 53 -5.08 -0.60 6.73
N LEU A 54 -6.33 -0.18 6.96
CA LEU A 54 -6.64 1.19 7.38
C LEU A 54 -5.97 1.60 8.71
N PRO A 55 -5.93 0.78 9.77
CA PRO A 55 -5.20 1.11 10.99
C PRO A 55 -3.70 1.30 10.77
N LEU A 56 -3.08 0.55 9.85
CA LEU A 56 -1.68 0.76 9.47
C LEU A 56 -1.48 2.15 8.84
N LEU A 57 -2.44 2.57 8.00
CA LEU A 57 -2.42 3.88 7.34
C LEU A 57 -2.69 5.04 8.30
N VAL A 58 -3.48 4.83 9.35
CA VAL A 58 -3.64 5.80 10.45
C VAL A 58 -2.29 6.07 11.11
N ALA A 59 -1.51 5.01 11.37
CA ALA A 59 -0.19 5.10 12.00
C ALA A 59 0.90 5.65 11.05
N TRP A 60 0.74 5.45 9.74
CA TRP A 60 1.71 5.89 8.74
C TRP A 60 1.55 7.37 8.38
N ARG A 61 2.47 8.21 8.89
CA ARG A 61 2.45 9.67 8.76
C ARG A 61 2.19 10.21 7.35
N PRO A 62 2.80 9.68 6.27
CA PRO A 62 2.55 10.17 4.92
C PRO A 62 1.08 10.11 4.54
N PHE A 63 0.28 9.16 5.05
CA PHE A 63 -1.17 9.07 4.82
C PHE A 63 -1.98 9.67 5.98
N GLY A 64 -1.73 9.21 7.20
CA GLY A 64 -2.26 9.78 8.43
C GLY A 64 -3.78 9.58 8.67
N PRO A 65 -4.27 10.03 9.84
CA PRO A 65 -5.63 9.72 10.31
C PRO A 65 -6.73 10.37 9.46
N ALA A 66 -6.56 11.63 9.06
CA ALA A 66 -7.60 12.36 8.32
C ALA A 66 -7.99 11.65 7.01
N ARG A 67 -6.98 11.18 6.27
CA ARG A 67 -7.20 10.49 4.98
C ARG A 67 -7.68 9.06 5.19
N ALA A 68 -7.22 8.36 6.23
CA ALA A 68 -7.75 7.05 6.59
C ALA A 68 -9.23 7.11 6.99
N ILE A 69 -9.63 8.11 7.78
CA ILE A 69 -11.03 8.35 8.13
C ILE A 69 -11.84 8.70 6.88
N ALA A 70 -11.33 9.57 6.01
CA ALA A 70 -12.00 9.91 4.75
C ALA A 70 -12.18 8.68 3.83
N THR A 71 -11.20 7.78 3.76
CA THR A 71 -11.33 6.49 3.07
C THR A 71 -12.41 5.63 3.68
N GLY A 72 -12.46 5.52 5.02
CA GLY A 72 -13.51 4.80 5.72
C GLY A 72 -14.90 5.40 5.45
N ALA A 73 -15.02 6.73 5.50
CA ALA A 73 -16.27 7.45 5.22
C ALA A 73 -16.74 7.24 3.78
N LEU A 74 -15.84 7.35 2.80
CA LEU A 74 -16.18 7.11 1.39
C LEU A 74 -16.56 5.65 1.15
N THR A 75 -15.87 4.70 1.78
CA THR A 75 -16.22 3.27 1.75
C THR A 75 -17.63 3.04 2.32
N GLY A 76 -17.92 3.64 3.47
CA GLY A 76 -19.24 3.59 4.10
C GLY A 76 -20.33 4.19 3.22
N ALA A 77 -20.06 5.34 2.59
CA ALA A 77 -20.98 5.98 1.65
C ALA A 77 -21.26 5.11 0.42
N LEU A 78 -20.24 4.43 -0.11
CA LEU A 78 -20.41 3.49 -1.21
C LEU A 78 -21.32 2.33 -0.82
N ILE A 79 -21.16 1.78 0.39
CA ILE A 79 -21.96 0.63 0.86
C ILE A 79 -23.34 1.06 1.41
N ALA A 80 -23.53 2.34 1.71
CA ALA A 80 -24.73 2.88 2.36
C ALA A 80 -26.05 2.51 1.68
N PRO A 81 -26.19 2.48 0.34
CA PRO A 81 -27.46 2.09 -0.29
C PRO A 81 -27.96 0.71 0.15
N TRP A 82 -27.07 -0.27 0.28
CA TRP A 82 -27.42 -1.63 0.74
C TRP A 82 -27.73 -1.68 2.23
N PHE A 83 -27.04 -0.86 3.03
CA PHE A 83 -27.31 -0.77 4.45
C PHE A 83 -28.66 -0.11 4.74
N LEU A 84 -28.97 0.98 4.05
CA LEU A 84 -30.18 1.78 4.27
C LEU A 84 -31.45 1.09 3.78
N THR A 85 -31.36 0.20 2.78
CA THR A 85 -32.52 -0.57 2.29
C THR A 85 -32.95 -1.66 3.26
N ALA A 86 -32.00 -2.35 3.89
CA ALA A 86 -32.29 -3.43 4.84
C ALA A 86 -31.17 -3.62 5.87
N PRO A 87 -31.12 -2.81 6.95
CA PRO A 87 -30.02 -2.86 7.92
C PRO A 87 -29.85 -4.21 8.61
N ALA A 88 -30.96 -4.86 8.97
CA ALA A 88 -30.94 -6.16 9.65
C ALA A 88 -30.38 -7.27 8.74
N ASP A 89 -30.78 -7.30 7.47
CA ASP A 89 -30.27 -8.25 6.49
C ASP A 89 -28.78 -7.99 6.21
N PHE A 90 -28.40 -6.72 6.06
CA PHE A 90 -27.00 -6.35 5.88
C PHE A 90 -26.11 -6.86 7.02
N PHE A 91 -26.50 -6.63 8.29
CA PHE A 91 -25.76 -7.13 9.46
C PHE A 91 -25.75 -8.65 9.55
N ARG A 92 -26.89 -9.29 9.28
CA ARG A 92 -26.99 -10.75 9.25
C ARG A 92 -26.00 -11.31 8.25
N ASP A 93 -25.96 -10.80 7.03
CA ASP A 93 -25.18 -11.38 5.94
C ASP A 93 -23.69 -11.03 6.02
N THR A 94 -23.36 -9.82 6.50
CA THR A 94 -21.98 -9.33 6.57
C THR A 94 -21.26 -9.73 7.86
N VAL A 95 -21.97 -9.85 8.98
CA VAL A 95 -21.33 -10.10 10.30
C VAL A 95 -21.72 -11.48 10.82
N THR A 96 -23.01 -11.70 11.03
CA THR A 96 -23.51 -12.91 11.71
C THR A 96 -23.21 -14.16 10.89
N LEU A 97 -23.54 -14.14 9.60
CA LEU A 97 -23.37 -15.28 8.71
C LEU A 97 -21.89 -15.62 8.55
N LEU A 98 -21.04 -14.64 8.27
CA LEU A 98 -19.60 -14.86 8.06
C LEU A 98 -18.86 -15.33 9.33
N THR A 99 -19.25 -14.84 10.50
CA THR A 99 -18.62 -15.26 11.77
C THR A 99 -19.02 -16.68 12.17
N ASN A 100 -20.29 -17.02 11.94
CA ASN A 100 -20.87 -18.32 12.28
C ASN A 100 -20.72 -19.37 11.17
N PHE A 101 -20.28 -18.97 9.98
CA PHE A 101 -20.16 -19.90 8.86
C PHE A 101 -19.19 -21.03 9.23
N PRO A 102 -19.55 -22.29 8.93
CA PRO A 102 -18.65 -23.40 9.18
C PRO A 102 -17.37 -23.26 8.32
N PRO A 103 -16.24 -23.82 8.78
CA PRO A 103 -15.02 -23.87 7.97
C PRO A 103 -15.28 -24.57 6.62
N ILE A 104 -14.86 -23.94 5.52
CA ILE A 104 -15.07 -24.49 4.18
C ILE A 104 -13.95 -25.48 3.88
N ARG A 105 -14.28 -26.74 3.57
CA ARG A 105 -13.33 -27.86 3.41
C ARG A 105 -12.14 -27.62 2.46
N PHE A 106 -12.29 -26.71 1.51
CA PHE A 106 -11.26 -26.37 0.52
C PHE A 106 -10.52 -25.05 0.81
N ALA A 107 -10.73 -24.47 1.99
CA ALA A 107 -9.99 -23.28 2.41
C ALA A 107 -8.54 -23.65 2.77
N ASN A 108 -7.61 -22.81 2.33
CA ASN A 108 -6.18 -23.04 2.50
C ASN A 108 -5.70 -22.32 3.77
N THR A 109 -6.13 -22.76 4.96
CA THR A 109 -5.82 -22.06 6.22
C THR A 109 -5.21 -23.02 7.25
N TRP A 110 -4.44 -22.47 8.19
CA TRP A 110 -3.97 -23.21 9.35
C TRP A 110 -5.12 -23.65 10.25
N TYR A 111 -6.21 -22.88 10.31
CA TYR A 111 -7.42 -23.30 11.02
C TYR A 111 -7.90 -24.67 10.53
N LEU A 112 -8.00 -24.85 9.20
CA LEU A 112 -8.40 -26.14 8.63
C LEU A 112 -7.33 -27.21 8.80
N TYR A 113 -6.06 -26.86 8.69
CA TYR A 113 -4.96 -27.79 8.93
C TYR A 113 -5.05 -28.43 10.33
N PHE A 114 -5.23 -27.61 11.38
CA PHE A 114 -5.38 -28.12 12.75
C PHE A 114 -6.67 -28.94 12.92
N GLN A 115 -7.76 -28.53 12.29
CA GLN A 115 -9.01 -29.26 12.36
C GLN A 115 -8.94 -30.63 11.68
N HIS A 116 -8.37 -30.71 10.47
CA HIS A 116 -8.30 -31.95 9.68
C HIS A 116 -7.23 -32.91 10.18
N TYR A 117 -6.03 -32.43 10.47
CA TYR A 117 -4.88 -33.30 10.77
C TYR A 117 -4.70 -33.55 12.26
N HIS A 118 -5.17 -32.64 13.12
CA HIS A 118 -4.97 -32.73 14.58
C HIS A 118 -6.28 -32.88 15.35
N GLY A 119 -7.45 -32.79 14.69
CA GLY A 119 -8.76 -32.83 15.34
C GLY A 119 -9.03 -31.63 16.26
N ILE A 120 -8.20 -30.59 16.21
CA ILE A 120 -8.29 -29.42 17.07
C ILE A 120 -9.10 -28.35 16.34
N THR A 121 -10.17 -27.88 16.96
CA THR A 121 -10.91 -26.71 16.47
C THR A 121 -10.46 -25.48 17.26
N PRO A 122 -9.60 -24.60 16.71
CA PRO A 122 -9.12 -23.44 17.44
C PRO A 122 -10.31 -22.58 17.89
N PRO A 123 -10.39 -22.20 19.17
CA PRO A 123 -11.45 -21.31 19.62
C PRO A 123 -11.30 -19.94 18.96
N PHE A 124 -12.42 -19.25 18.72
CA PHE A 124 -12.46 -18.00 17.94
C PHE A 124 -11.47 -16.92 18.40
N TRP A 125 -11.18 -16.86 19.71
CA TRP A 125 -10.25 -15.89 20.26
C TRP A 125 -8.80 -16.12 19.84
N VAL A 126 -8.40 -17.34 19.45
CA VAL A 126 -7.02 -17.65 19.05
C VAL A 126 -6.65 -16.96 17.72
N PRO A 127 -7.41 -17.16 16.61
CA PRO A 127 -7.20 -16.37 15.39
C PRO A 127 -7.27 -14.86 15.63
N GLY A 128 -8.25 -14.41 16.45
CA GLY A 128 -8.38 -13.00 16.81
C GLY A 128 -7.13 -12.45 17.48
N LEU A 129 -6.59 -13.14 18.47
CA LEU A 129 -5.36 -12.75 19.18
C LEU A 129 -4.16 -12.67 18.22
N ILE A 130 -4.01 -13.62 17.30
CA ILE A 130 -2.91 -13.62 16.32
C ILE A 130 -3.05 -12.42 15.36
N VAL A 131 -4.24 -12.17 14.83
CA VAL A 131 -4.51 -11.05 13.92
C VAL A 131 -4.29 -9.71 14.63
N PHE A 132 -4.93 -9.50 15.79
CA PHE A 132 -4.83 -8.23 16.52
C PHE A 132 -3.45 -8.01 17.13
N GLY A 133 -2.76 -9.08 17.58
CA GLY A 133 -1.38 -9.00 18.05
C GLY A 133 -0.42 -8.59 16.93
N THR A 134 -0.57 -9.18 15.74
CA THR A 134 0.20 -8.79 14.55
C THR A 134 -0.09 -7.35 14.14
N LEU A 135 -1.36 -6.94 14.15
CA LEU A 135 -1.79 -5.58 13.83
C LEU A 135 -1.18 -4.56 14.81
N ALA A 136 -1.25 -4.82 16.11
CA ALA A 136 -0.69 -3.96 17.13
C ALA A 136 0.83 -3.81 16.98
N LEU A 137 1.53 -4.91 16.72
CA LEU A 137 2.97 -4.90 16.46
C LEU A 137 3.31 -4.08 15.21
N ALA A 138 2.58 -4.29 14.11
CA ALA A 138 2.78 -3.57 12.87
C ALA A 138 2.53 -2.06 13.05
N ILE A 139 1.43 -1.66 13.71
CA ILE A 139 1.13 -0.26 14.05
C ILE A 139 2.27 0.35 14.87
N LEU A 140 2.73 -0.34 15.91
CA LEU A 140 3.82 0.13 16.77
C LEU A 140 5.11 0.35 15.97
N LEU A 141 5.49 -0.60 15.13
CA LEU A 141 6.71 -0.54 14.34
C LEU A 141 6.62 0.53 13.24
N ILE A 142 5.49 0.64 12.55
CA ILE A 142 5.25 1.69 11.54
C ILE A 142 5.32 3.07 12.19
N TYR A 143 4.64 3.26 13.32
CA TYR A 143 4.63 4.53 14.03
C TYR A 143 6.03 4.94 14.50
N ARG A 144 6.82 3.99 15.02
CA ARG A 144 8.17 4.23 15.53
C ARG A 144 9.21 4.44 14.43
N ARG A 145 9.19 3.61 13.37
CA ARG A 145 10.22 3.61 12.32
C ARG A 145 9.94 4.55 11.17
N ARG A 146 8.66 4.92 10.95
CA ARG A 146 8.21 5.75 9.82
C ARG A 146 8.71 5.20 8.48
N PRO A 147 8.33 3.95 8.16
CA PRO A 147 8.88 3.25 7.01
C PRO A 147 8.54 3.93 5.67
N PRO A 148 9.36 3.72 4.63
CA PRO A 148 9.00 4.09 3.26
C PRO A 148 7.80 3.27 2.75
N LEU A 149 7.29 3.64 1.58
CA LEU A 149 6.07 3.05 1.02
C LEU A 149 6.22 1.54 0.78
N GLY A 150 7.36 1.07 0.27
CA GLY A 150 7.57 -0.35 0.03
C GLY A 150 7.55 -1.17 1.33
N GLU A 151 8.21 -0.72 2.39
CA GLU A 151 8.10 -1.42 3.69
C GLU A 151 6.67 -1.41 4.24
N LEU A 152 5.90 -0.31 4.09
CA LEU A 152 4.47 -0.31 4.47
C LEU A 152 3.65 -1.34 3.67
N LEU A 153 3.90 -1.48 2.37
CA LEU A 153 3.24 -2.48 1.52
C LEU A 153 3.54 -3.91 2.01
N ARG A 154 4.75 -4.17 2.51
CA ARG A 154 5.11 -5.46 3.14
C ARG A 154 4.39 -5.68 4.46
N TRP A 155 4.25 -4.66 5.30
CA TRP A 155 3.43 -4.75 6.51
C TRP A 155 1.97 -5.07 6.19
N SER A 156 1.44 -4.47 5.12
CA SER A 156 0.09 -4.74 4.62
C SER A 156 -0.03 -6.17 4.08
N ALA A 157 0.94 -6.64 3.30
CA ALA A 157 1.02 -8.02 2.82
C ALA A 157 1.08 -9.03 3.97
N LEU A 158 1.91 -8.77 4.99
CA LEU A 158 2.00 -9.60 6.18
C LEU A 158 0.68 -9.65 6.94
N MET A 159 0.01 -8.51 7.12
CA MET A 159 -1.27 -8.46 7.81
C MET A 159 -2.34 -9.29 7.09
N LEU A 160 -2.43 -9.16 5.77
CA LEU A 160 -3.34 -9.97 4.96
C LEU A 160 -2.94 -11.46 4.96
N LEU A 161 -1.65 -11.78 4.91
CA LEU A 161 -1.16 -13.15 5.01
C LEU A 161 -1.58 -13.80 6.33
N VAL A 162 -1.31 -13.13 7.45
CA VAL A 162 -1.67 -13.63 8.78
C VAL A 162 -3.17 -13.79 8.90
N ALA A 163 -3.95 -12.80 8.47
CA ALA A 163 -5.41 -12.89 8.45
C ALA A 163 -5.88 -14.11 7.63
N ASN A 164 -5.35 -14.31 6.42
CA ASN A 164 -5.72 -15.44 5.57
C ASN A 164 -5.34 -16.79 6.20
N LEU A 165 -4.16 -16.90 6.82
CA LEU A 165 -3.68 -18.15 7.42
C LEU A 165 -4.54 -18.60 8.60
N VAL A 166 -5.01 -17.69 9.44
CA VAL A 166 -5.72 -18.06 10.68
C VAL A 166 -7.24 -18.00 10.56
N ASN A 167 -7.77 -17.41 9.48
CA ASN A 167 -9.21 -17.34 9.26
C ASN A 167 -9.82 -18.72 8.95
N LYS A 168 -11.13 -18.86 9.19
CA LYS A 168 -11.90 -20.07 8.81
C LYS A 168 -12.04 -20.23 7.29
N GLN A 169 -11.84 -19.13 6.55
CA GLN A 169 -12.06 -19.06 5.12
C GLN A 169 -11.01 -18.16 4.47
N ALA A 170 -10.05 -18.77 3.79
CA ALA A 170 -9.18 -18.10 2.85
C ALA A 170 -8.91 -18.99 1.64
N PHE A 171 -8.94 -18.38 0.47
CA PHE A 171 -8.77 -19.06 -0.81
C PHE A 171 -7.53 -18.54 -1.53
N TYR A 172 -7.12 -19.24 -2.57
CA TYR A 172 -5.88 -18.97 -3.29
C TYR A 172 -5.79 -17.52 -3.81
N ASN A 173 -6.90 -16.95 -4.27
CA ASN A 173 -6.97 -15.56 -4.72
C ASN A 173 -6.47 -14.56 -3.66
N GLN A 174 -6.81 -14.79 -2.39
CA GLN A 174 -6.36 -13.92 -1.29
C GLN A 174 -4.83 -13.99 -1.09
N TYR A 175 -4.23 -15.16 -1.28
CA TYR A 175 -2.76 -15.34 -1.24
C TYR A 175 -2.06 -14.76 -2.46
N TRP A 176 -2.72 -14.79 -3.63
CA TRP A 176 -2.23 -14.09 -4.82
C TRP A 176 -2.09 -12.57 -4.57
N LEU A 177 -3.07 -11.95 -3.91
CA LEU A 177 -3.00 -10.53 -3.55
C LEU A 177 -1.83 -10.24 -2.60
N VAL A 178 -1.55 -11.12 -1.64
CA VAL A 178 -0.37 -11.00 -0.76
C VAL A 178 0.92 -11.00 -1.59
N GLY A 179 1.07 -11.96 -2.51
CA GLY A 179 2.23 -12.02 -3.41
C GLY A 179 2.36 -10.77 -4.29
N ALA A 180 1.23 -10.27 -4.81
CA ALA A 180 1.20 -9.06 -5.61
C ALA A 180 1.59 -7.80 -4.82
N LEU A 181 1.19 -7.71 -3.54
CA LEU A 181 1.64 -6.63 -2.65
C LEU A 181 3.14 -6.68 -2.36
N VAL A 182 3.70 -7.88 -2.19
CA VAL A 182 5.15 -8.04 -2.05
C VAL A 182 5.85 -7.58 -3.33
N ALA A 183 5.38 -7.99 -4.52
CA ALA A 183 5.94 -7.53 -5.78
C ALA A 183 5.84 -6.00 -5.94
N LEU A 184 4.68 -5.41 -5.63
CA LEU A 184 4.47 -3.96 -5.64
C LEU A 184 5.42 -3.25 -4.67
N SER A 185 5.70 -3.84 -3.51
CA SER A 185 6.64 -3.28 -2.53
C SER A 185 8.06 -3.17 -3.06
N LEU A 186 8.51 -4.15 -3.86
CA LEU A 186 9.84 -4.15 -4.45
C LEU A 186 9.95 -3.09 -5.55
N ILE A 187 8.87 -2.90 -6.33
CA ILE A 187 8.80 -1.85 -7.34
C ILE A 187 8.81 -0.46 -6.67
N ALA A 188 8.13 -0.31 -5.54
CA ALA A 188 8.11 0.94 -4.78
C ALA A 188 9.50 1.32 -4.25
N ASP A 189 10.23 0.38 -3.63
CA ASP A 189 11.61 0.61 -3.18
C ASP A 189 12.52 1.03 -4.33
N GLN A 190 12.45 0.34 -5.47
CA GLN A 190 13.24 0.70 -6.66
C GLN A 190 12.91 2.09 -7.21
N ALA A 191 11.67 2.55 -7.06
CA ALA A 191 11.27 3.88 -7.49
C ALA A 191 11.83 4.96 -6.57
N ASP A 192 11.87 4.70 -5.25
CA ASP A 192 12.45 5.59 -4.25
C ASP A 192 13.97 5.69 -4.45
N ASP A 193 14.68 4.57 -4.58
CA ASP A 193 16.14 4.54 -4.83
C ASP A 193 16.53 5.35 -6.09
N ARG A 194 15.76 5.19 -7.17
CA ARG A 194 15.99 5.93 -8.43
C ARG A 194 15.73 7.42 -8.30
N ALA A 195 14.81 7.83 -7.43
CA ALA A 195 14.53 9.24 -7.19
C ALA A 195 15.69 9.89 -6.41
N GLU A 196 16.23 9.20 -5.40
CA GLU A 196 17.41 9.65 -4.64
C GLU A 196 18.66 9.76 -5.53
N ASP A 197 18.90 8.79 -6.40
CA ASP A 197 20.00 8.80 -7.38
C ASP A 197 19.92 9.99 -8.36
N ARG A 198 18.71 10.38 -8.78
CA ARG A 198 18.53 11.53 -9.68
C ARG A 198 18.79 12.85 -8.97
N LEU A 199 18.41 12.96 -7.70
CA LEU A 199 18.65 14.15 -6.91
C LEU A 199 20.15 14.33 -6.61
N SER A 200 20.87 13.25 -6.32
CA SER A 200 22.31 13.30 -6.09
C SER A 200 23.13 13.61 -7.35
N ARG A 201 22.64 13.24 -8.55
CA ARG A 201 23.27 13.56 -9.84
C ARG A 201 22.88 14.90 -10.44
N SER A 202 21.92 15.63 -9.87
CA SER A 202 21.51 16.92 -10.41
C SER A 202 22.65 17.95 -10.21
N PRO A 203 23.22 18.55 -11.28
CA PRO A 203 24.44 19.39 -11.20
C PRO A 203 24.28 20.75 -10.49
N ASN A 204 23.21 20.95 -9.72
CA ASN A 204 22.91 22.24 -9.08
C ASN A 204 23.45 22.36 -7.65
N ALA A 205 24.42 21.53 -7.27
CA ALA A 205 25.44 21.94 -6.30
C ALA A 205 26.29 23.02 -6.99
N ALA A 206 25.84 24.26 -6.88
CA ALA A 206 26.59 25.43 -7.25
C ALA A 206 28.02 25.30 -6.71
N ASP A 207 28.98 25.23 -7.62
CA ASP A 207 30.33 25.70 -7.36
C ASP A 207 30.23 27.23 -7.20
N PRO A 208 30.35 27.79 -5.99
CA PRO A 208 30.29 29.23 -5.80
C PRO A 208 31.55 29.94 -6.33
N THR A 209 32.55 29.20 -6.81
CA THR A 209 33.83 29.79 -7.25
C THR A 209 33.87 30.21 -8.71
N ALA A 210 32.82 29.96 -9.51
CA ALA A 210 32.71 30.48 -10.87
C ALA A 210 32.15 31.92 -10.92
N THR A 211 32.68 32.83 -10.09
CA THR A 211 32.45 34.28 -10.24
C THR A 211 33.77 34.98 -10.57
N ALA A 212 33.77 35.57 -11.78
CA ALA A 212 34.60 36.70 -12.24
C ALA A 212 36.08 36.44 -12.58
N ALA A 213 36.33 36.17 -13.87
CA ALA A 213 37.45 36.79 -14.58
C ALA A 213 36.86 37.74 -15.64
N PRO A 214 36.99 39.08 -15.49
CA PRO A 214 36.64 40.00 -16.57
C PRO A 214 37.71 39.94 -17.66
N PRO A 215 37.33 40.05 -18.96
CA PRO A 215 38.30 40.20 -20.03
C PRO A 215 39.00 41.55 -19.87
N THR A 216 40.31 41.52 -19.59
CA THR A 216 41.18 42.68 -19.61
C THR A 216 41.36 43.15 -21.05
N ASP A 217 40.56 44.14 -21.42
CA ASP A 217 40.73 44.97 -22.61
C ASP A 217 41.76 46.07 -22.27
N ARG A 218 43.05 45.79 -22.51
CA ARG A 218 44.15 46.76 -22.43
C ARG A 218 45.25 46.37 -23.43
N ASP A 219 45.02 46.71 -24.69
CA ASP A 219 46.09 46.98 -25.66
C ASP A 219 45.60 48.02 -26.69
N ALA A 220 45.37 49.24 -26.21
CA ALA A 220 45.18 50.42 -27.05
C ALA A 220 45.81 51.63 -26.35
N LEU A 221 47.11 51.90 -26.60
CA LEU A 221 47.70 53.24 -26.64
C LEU A 221 49.20 53.18 -27.01
N ALA A 222 49.51 53.43 -28.27
CA ALA A 222 50.81 53.96 -28.69
C ALA A 222 50.58 55.04 -29.77
N PRO A 223 50.82 56.33 -29.49
CA PRO A 223 50.82 57.38 -30.50
C PRO A 223 52.23 57.57 -31.08
N SER A 224 52.48 57.16 -32.31
CA SER A 224 53.68 57.56 -33.07
C SER A 224 53.39 58.82 -33.90
N ARG A 225 54.02 59.93 -33.50
CA ARG A 225 54.10 61.21 -34.24
C ARG A 225 54.73 61.05 -35.64
N PRO A 226 54.46 61.99 -36.57
CA PRO A 226 54.93 61.93 -37.96
C PRO A 226 56.34 62.54 -38.15
N PRO A 227 57.06 62.19 -39.24
CA PRO A 227 58.16 62.99 -39.75
C PRO A 227 57.75 63.90 -40.91
N ARG A 228 58.43 65.04 -40.93
CA ARG A 228 58.39 66.18 -41.87
C ARG A 228 58.60 65.79 -43.34
N ARG A 229 57.93 66.51 -44.25
CA ARG A 229 58.56 67.37 -45.27
C ARG A 229 57.53 68.29 -45.89
#